data_AF-A0A7C5HAG6-F1
#
_entry.id   AF-A0A7C5HAG6-F1
#
_cell.length_a   1.000
_cell.length_b   1.000
_cell.length_c   1.000
_cell.angle_alpha   90.00
_cell.angle_beta   90.00
_cell.angle_gamma   90.00
#
_symmetry.space_group_name_H-M   'P 1'
#
loop_
_entity.id
_entity.type
_entity.pdbx_description
1 polymer ?
#
loop_
_entity_poly.entity_id
_entity_poly.type
_entity_poly.pdbx_seq_one_letter_code
_entity_poly.pdbx_strand_id
1 'polypeptide(L)'
;MKIKSILFSLFLTSFFLVSPLWAKAFTYYEVHHMPKSIEKDYYIWRFLSQPTTTALQARNILKDAKHLNKKLRTAYKKKTGFSAPDNHLQKDITPENIWRKRSKANSYFKKGLSLLRKNQPKMAASYFDAARKLYVKRHEVDKTLFWLYLSTKNPTYLKHLQASHNPNIYTLMAADTIKGRYPKTITERFRKKRTFGFDVKNPITWAKVKQKMNHISNSKIDDLADDYASQDSIGIYTYLKARASKHKKSYFPMPYRDAMKHMSPQRQALIYAIARQESRFVPASVSRSFALGMMQFMPFLIKHIAKEKGYKMDLDEMFNPYRAIEFADYHLDYLNKYLYHPLFVAYAYNAGIGFTKRYLKNPKHFRKGSYEPYMSMEMMKNAQAREYGKKVLANYVIYLNKLGVTTRMTSLVKTLATPSQTDSFRR
;
A
#
# COMPACT_ATOMS: atom_id res chain seq x y z
N MET A 1 40.24 -12.64 36.40
CA MET A 1 41.23 -11.70 35.81
C MET A 1 41.73 -12.35 34.52
N LYS A 2 41.33 -11.88 33.32
CA LYS A 2 42.01 -10.85 32.48
C LYS A 2 43.45 -11.26 32.17
N ILE A 3 43.86 -11.46 30.92
CA ILE A 3 44.17 -10.44 29.89
C ILE A 3 44.10 -11.15 28.50
N LYS A 4 43.10 -10.92 27.64
CA LYS A 4 43.05 -9.96 26.50
C LYS A 4 44.32 -9.89 25.63
N SER A 5 44.31 -10.57 24.47
CA SER A 5 45.17 -10.19 23.34
C SER A 5 44.57 -8.98 22.63
N ILE A 6 45.31 -7.87 22.69
CA ILE A 6 45.09 -6.65 21.92
C ILE A 6 45.91 -6.81 20.64
N LEU A 7 45.26 -6.72 19.48
CA LEU A 7 45.95 -6.38 18.25
C LEU A 7 45.20 -5.22 17.59
N PHE A 8 45.88 -4.09 17.67
CA PHE A 8 45.55 -2.80 17.11
C PHE A 8 45.93 -2.82 15.63
N SER A 9 45.07 -2.30 14.74
CA SER A 9 45.54 -1.73 13.47
C SER A 9 44.51 -0.75 12.91
N LEU A 10 44.84 0.52 13.12
CA LEU A 10 44.60 1.69 12.28
C LEU A 10 43.21 1.88 11.65
N PHE A 11 42.44 2.76 12.29
CA PHE A 11 41.45 3.60 11.61
C PHE A 11 42.19 4.51 10.62
N LEU A 12 42.21 4.14 9.35
CA LEU A 12 42.48 5.09 8.27
C LEU A 12 41.17 5.83 7.97
N THR A 13 41.13 7.09 8.35
CA THR A 13 40.09 8.06 8.04
C THR A 13 40.10 8.36 6.53
N SER A 14 39.49 7.49 5.71
CA SER A 14 39.20 7.85 4.34
C SER A 14 38.01 8.83 4.33
N PHE A 15 38.31 10.11 4.21
CA PHE A 15 37.38 11.10 3.69
C PHE A 15 36.90 10.61 2.31
N PHE A 16 35.73 9.97 2.26
CA PHE A 16 35.06 9.70 1.00
C PHE A 16 34.57 11.03 0.43
N LEU A 17 35.38 11.66 -0.41
CA LEU A 17 34.90 12.53 -1.48
C LEU A 17 34.11 11.65 -2.46
N VAL A 18 32.86 11.35 -2.12
CA VAL A 18 31.93 10.68 -3.03
C VAL A 18 31.60 11.68 -4.13
N SER A 19 32.15 11.47 -5.32
CA SER A 19 31.77 12.17 -6.54
C SER A 19 30.25 12.03 -6.78
N PRO A 20 29.47 13.13 -6.76
CA PRO A 20 28.01 13.08 -6.77
C PRO A 20 27.47 13.34 -8.19
N LEU A 21 27.89 12.58 -9.21
CA LEU A 21 27.54 12.88 -10.60
C LEU A 21 26.41 12.02 -11.21
N TRP A 22 25.60 11.33 -10.40
CA TRP A 22 24.57 10.41 -10.93
C TRP A 22 23.14 10.70 -10.48
N ALA A 23 22.95 11.58 -9.49
CA ALA A 23 21.61 12.00 -9.08
C ALA A 23 21.21 13.22 -9.91
N LYS A 24 20.04 13.17 -10.55
CA LYS A 24 19.46 14.31 -11.24
C LYS A 24 19.45 15.51 -10.29
N ALA A 25 20.11 16.60 -10.72
CA ALA A 25 20.11 17.86 -10.03
C ALA A 25 18.87 18.68 -10.43
N PHE A 26 18.38 19.48 -9.49
CA PHE A 26 17.24 20.37 -9.67
C PHE A 26 17.66 21.80 -9.31
N THR A 27 17.23 22.75 -10.12
CA THR A 27 17.35 24.18 -9.85
C THR A 27 16.21 24.66 -8.96
N TYR A 28 16.40 25.81 -8.29
CA TYR A 28 15.33 26.45 -7.54
C TYR A 28 14.14 26.78 -8.46
N TYR A 29 14.42 27.34 -9.65
CA TYR A 29 13.40 27.75 -10.61
C TYR A 29 12.51 26.58 -11.04
N GLU A 30 13.10 25.44 -11.43
CA GLU A 30 12.34 24.25 -11.83
C GLU A 30 11.39 23.78 -10.73
N VAL A 31 11.89 23.66 -9.49
CA VAL A 31 11.07 23.16 -8.37
C VAL A 31 10.00 24.17 -7.99
N HIS A 32 10.33 25.47 -7.96
CA HIS A 32 9.41 26.53 -7.58
C HIS A 32 8.17 26.58 -8.51
N HIS A 33 8.35 26.41 -9.81
CA HIS A 33 7.26 26.46 -10.79
C HIS A 33 6.40 25.20 -10.86
N MET A 34 6.74 24.14 -10.10
CA MET A 34 5.89 22.96 -10.02
C MET A 34 4.57 23.27 -9.29
N PRO A 35 3.45 22.63 -9.67
CA PRO A 35 2.18 22.77 -8.97
C PRO A 35 2.24 22.22 -7.55
N LYS A 36 1.67 22.95 -6.58
CA LYS A 36 1.62 22.54 -5.17
C LYS A 36 0.96 21.17 -4.99
N SER A 37 1.77 20.17 -4.61
CA SER A 37 1.40 18.76 -4.63
C SER A 37 2.35 17.93 -3.76
N ILE A 38 2.00 16.67 -3.47
CA ILE A 38 2.91 15.74 -2.78
C ILE A 38 4.11 15.39 -3.69
N GLU A 39 3.90 15.39 -4.99
CA GLU A 39 4.94 15.22 -6.00
C GLU A 39 5.94 16.38 -5.97
N LYS A 40 5.45 17.63 -5.87
CA LYS A 40 6.31 18.80 -5.63
C LYS A 40 7.07 18.66 -4.31
N ASP A 41 6.42 18.21 -3.22
CA ASP A 41 7.09 18.00 -1.93
C ASP A 41 8.28 17.03 -2.04
N TYR A 42 8.16 16.00 -2.86
CA TYR A 42 9.26 15.07 -3.15
C TYR A 42 10.41 15.79 -3.87
N TYR A 43 10.14 16.63 -4.85
CA TYR A 43 11.17 17.40 -5.54
C TYR A 43 11.77 18.51 -4.66
N ILE A 44 11.00 19.12 -3.76
CA ILE A 44 11.53 19.99 -2.70
C ILE A 44 12.51 19.21 -1.82
N TRP A 45 12.16 18.00 -1.40
CA TRP A 45 13.06 17.16 -0.61
C TRP A 45 14.34 16.77 -1.38
N ARG A 46 14.21 16.42 -2.67
CA ARG A 46 15.36 16.16 -3.56
C ARG A 46 16.27 17.38 -3.61
N PHE A 47 15.72 18.56 -3.93
CA PHE A 47 16.43 19.83 -3.98
C PHE A 47 17.16 20.12 -2.67
N LEU A 48 16.45 20.14 -1.53
CA LEU A 48 17.05 20.36 -0.20
C LEU A 48 18.17 19.36 0.15
N SER A 49 18.15 18.16 -0.44
CA SER A 49 19.15 17.12 -0.20
C SER A 49 20.44 17.31 -1.01
N GLN A 50 20.46 18.21 -2.00
CA GLN A 50 21.63 18.47 -2.85
C GLN A 50 22.67 19.31 -2.11
N PRO A 51 23.98 19.08 -2.31
CA PRO A 51 25.02 19.92 -1.73
C PRO A 51 24.87 21.40 -2.09
N THR A 52 24.49 21.69 -3.33
CA THR A 52 24.42 23.04 -3.94
C THR A 52 23.30 23.94 -3.40
N THR A 53 22.27 23.39 -2.75
CA THR A 53 21.16 24.20 -2.23
C THR A 53 21.60 25.05 -1.04
N THR A 54 21.39 26.37 -1.15
CA THR A 54 21.72 27.34 -0.10
C THR A 54 20.66 27.41 0.99
N ALA A 55 21.01 27.95 2.17
CA ALA A 55 20.06 28.16 3.26
C ALA A 55 18.91 29.10 2.87
N LEU A 56 19.18 30.15 2.08
CA LEU A 56 18.18 31.09 1.59
C LEU A 56 17.18 30.40 0.64
N GLN A 57 17.68 29.63 -0.33
CA GLN A 57 16.84 28.83 -1.23
C GLN A 57 16.00 27.83 -0.43
N ALA A 58 16.58 27.18 0.58
CA ALA A 58 15.88 26.23 1.43
C ALA A 58 14.71 26.86 2.21
N ARG A 59 14.91 28.07 2.77
CA ARG A 59 13.85 28.86 3.45
C ARG A 59 12.72 29.22 2.49
N ASN A 60 13.06 29.67 1.28
CA ASN A 60 12.05 30.11 0.32
C ASN A 60 11.26 28.94 -0.27
N ILE A 61 11.93 27.88 -0.70
CA ILE A 61 11.27 26.77 -1.39
C ILE A 61 10.34 25.97 -0.47
N LEU A 62 10.63 25.91 0.84
CA LEU A 62 9.79 25.17 1.79
C LEU A 62 8.37 25.78 1.91
N LYS A 63 8.21 27.09 1.64
CA LYS A 63 6.90 27.77 1.64
C LYS A 63 5.94 27.16 0.59
N ASP A 64 6.48 26.57 -0.46
CA ASP A 64 5.72 25.93 -1.52
C ASP A 64 5.23 24.53 -1.15
N ALA A 65 5.72 23.95 -0.06
CA ALA A 65 5.39 22.58 0.32
C ALA A 65 3.90 22.45 0.65
N LYS A 66 3.28 21.37 0.14
CA LYS A 66 1.91 20.98 0.46
C LYS A 66 1.82 20.27 1.80
N HIS A 67 2.82 19.46 2.16
CA HIS A 67 2.84 18.69 3.39
C HIS A 67 4.26 18.51 3.96
N LEU A 68 4.48 18.98 5.19
CA LEU A 68 5.77 18.88 5.88
C LEU A 68 5.94 17.55 6.61
N ASN A 69 6.41 16.53 5.90
CA ASN A 69 6.80 15.25 6.50
C ASN A 69 8.16 15.31 7.22
N LYS A 70 8.51 14.24 7.95
CA LYS A 70 9.79 14.15 8.68
C LYS A 70 11.01 14.34 7.77
N LYS A 71 11.01 13.79 6.56
CA LYS A 71 12.15 13.89 5.62
C LYS A 71 12.42 15.33 5.19
N LEU A 72 11.37 16.08 4.85
CA LEU A 72 11.46 17.50 4.53
C LEU A 72 11.98 18.31 5.72
N ARG A 73 11.43 18.09 6.91
CA ARG A 73 11.89 18.77 8.14
C ARG A 73 13.36 18.51 8.44
N THR A 74 13.81 17.25 8.28
CA THR A 74 15.22 16.89 8.46
C THR A 74 16.12 17.53 7.40
N ALA A 75 15.75 17.47 6.12
CA ALA A 75 16.53 18.07 5.04
C ALA A 75 16.64 19.60 5.20
N TYR A 76 15.52 20.24 5.56
CA TYR A 76 15.48 21.67 5.88
C TYR A 76 16.41 22.03 7.03
N LYS A 77 16.31 21.32 8.16
CA LYS A 77 17.17 21.57 9.34
C LYS A 77 18.65 21.41 9.00
N LYS A 78 19.00 20.40 8.21
CA LYS A 78 20.38 20.19 7.74
C LYS A 78 20.89 21.37 6.90
N LYS A 79 20.02 22.04 6.14
CA LYS A 79 20.39 23.16 5.25
C LYS A 79 20.40 24.52 5.93
N THR A 80 19.54 24.74 6.92
CA THR A 80 19.35 26.06 7.52
C THR A 80 19.90 26.17 8.94
N GLY A 81 20.12 25.05 9.63
CA GLY A 81 20.39 25.00 11.07
C GLY A 81 19.13 25.07 11.95
N PHE A 82 17.99 25.46 11.38
CA PHE A 82 16.76 25.73 12.13
C PHE A 82 15.70 24.65 11.92
N SER A 83 14.83 24.48 12.92
CA SER A 83 13.61 23.69 12.73
C SER A 83 12.73 24.30 11.65
N ALA A 84 12.12 23.45 10.82
CA ALA A 84 11.17 23.91 9.82
C ALA A 84 9.97 24.58 10.51
N PRO A 85 9.51 25.75 10.03
CA PRO A 85 8.35 26.43 10.60
C PRO A 85 7.13 25.52 10.51
N ASP A 86 6.32 25.51 11.55
CA ASP A 86 5.02 24.85 11.53
C ASP A 86 4.06 25.69 10.71
N ASN A 87 4.07 25.49 9.39
CA ASN A 87 2.98 26.00 8.58
C ASN A 87 1.72 25.25 9.01
N HIS A 88 0.72 25.98 9.49
CA HIS A 88 -0.65 25.52 9.70
C HIS A 88 -1.27 25.11 8.35
N LEU A 89 -0.74 24.07 7.74
CA LEU A 89 -1.30 23.46 6.54
C LEU A 89 -2.59 22.78 6.98
N GLN A 90 -3.70 23.11 6.29
CA GLN A 90 -5.01 22.50 6.48
C GLN A 90 -4.84 21.01 6.81
N LYS A 91 -5.10 20.63 8.07
CA LYS A 91 -5.30 19.22 8.40
C LYS A 91 -6.37 18.72 7.43
N ASP A 92 -6.23 17.52 6.88
CA ASP A 92 -7.36 16.87 6.21
C ASP A 92 -8.48 16.76 7.26
N ILE A 93 -9.40 17.73 7.30
CA ILE A 93 -10.51 17.74 8.25
C ILE A 93 -11.49 16.68 7.75
N THR A 94 -11.30 15.44 8.20
CA THR A 94 -12.44 14.52 8.21
C THR A 94 -13.44 15.14 9.17
N PRO A 95 -14.70 15.40 8.75
CA PRO A 95 -15.70 15.99 9.63
C PRO A 95 -15.73 15.28 10.97
N GLU A 96 -15.66 16.04 12.06
CA GLU A 96 -15.46 15.51 13.41
C GLU A 96 -16.47 14.41 13.77
N ASN A 97 -17.72 14.58 13.36
CA ASN A 97 -18.80 13.60 13.52
C ASN A 97 -18.47 12.24 12.86
N ILE A 98 -17.88 12.24 11.66
CA ILE A 98 -17.50 11.01 10.94
C ILE A 98 -16.38 10.28 11.69
N TRP A 99 -15.39 11.00 12.19
CA TRP A 99 -14.30 10.42 12.98
C TRP A 99 -14.82 9.84 14.31
N ARG A 100 -15.65 10.59 15.05
CA ARG A 100 -16.25 10.16 16.32
C ARG A 100 -17.09 8.88 16.13
N LYS A 101 -17.97 8.84 15.12
CA LYS A 101 -18.77 7.65 14.77
C LYS A 101 -17.90 6.43 14.49
N ARG A 102 -16.86 6.59 13.66
CA ARG A 102 -15.94 5.50 13.33
C ARG A 102 -15.12 5.03 14.53
N SER A 103 -14.69 5.94 15.39
CA SER A 103 -13.99 5.60 16.65
C SER A 103 -14.89 4.75 17.56
N LYS A 104 -16.15 5.16 17.75
CA LYS A 104 -17.15 4.40 18.51
C LYS A 104 -17.42 3.03 17.90
N ALA A 105 -17.57 2.94 16.58
CA ALA A 105 -17.72 1.67 15.87
C ALA A 105 -16.53 0.71 16.10
N ASN A 106 -15.30 1.24 16.05
CA ASN A 106 -14.10 0.46 16.34
C ASN A 106 -14.04 -0.04 17.79
N SER A 107 -14.53 0.77 18.74
CA SER A 107 -14.64 0.36 20.14
C SER A 107 -15.59 -0.82 20.30
N TYR A 108 -16.79 -0.73 19.74
CA TYR A 108 -17.76 -1.83 19.73
C TYR A 108 -17.21 -3.08 19.05
N PHE A 109 -16.57 -2.92 17.89
CA PHE A 109 -15.96 -4.05 17.18
C PHE A 109 -14.91 -4.77 18.04
N LYS A 110 -14.01 -4.02 18.69
CA LYS A 110 -13.00 -4.59 19.62
C LYS A 110 -13.65 -5.28 20.81
N LYS A 111 -14.73 -4.73 21.37
CA LYS A 111 -15.48 -5.36 22.45
C LYS A 111 -16.10 -6.69 22.00
N GLY A 112 -16.69 -6.74 20.80
CA GLY A 112 -17.18 -7.97 20.19
C GLY A 112 -16.10 -9.05 20.06
N LEU A 113 -14.93 -8.70 19.54
CA LEU A 113 -13.78 -9.63 19.48
C LEU A 113 -13.36 -10.14 20.86
N SER A 114 -13.31 -9.26 21.86
CA SER A 114 -12.98 -9.64 23.23
C SER A 114 -14.00 -10.61 23.83
N LEU A 115 -15.29 -10.44 23.55
CA LEU A 115 -16.36 -11.32 24.03
C LEU A 115 -16.30 -12.69 23.37
N LEU A 116 -15.99 -12.77 22.07
CA LEU A 116 -15.75 -14.05 21.40
C LEU A 116 -14.61 -14.84 22.01
N ARG A 117 -13.51 -14.17 22.39
CA ARG A 117 -12.39 -14.82 23.09
C ARG A 117 -12.74 -15.31 24.48
N LYS A 118 -13.81 -14.77 25.10
CA LYS A 118 -14.38 -15.23 26.38
C LYS A 118 -15.52 -16.23 26.18
N ASN A 119 -15.70 -16.77 24.97
CA ASN A 119 -16.78 -17.68 24.62
C ASN A 119 -18.20 -17.10 24.88
N GLN A 120 -18.38 -15.80 24.64
CA GLN A 120 -19.67 -15.11 24.79
C GLN A 120 -20.24 -14.65 23.42
N PRO A 121 -20.62 -15.60 22.53
CA PRO A 121 -20.99 -15.29 21.15
C PRO A 121 -22.26 -14.44 20.99
N LYS A 122 -23.28 -14.66 21.84
CA LYS A 122 -24.52 -13.87 21.82
C LYS A 122 -24.26 -12.39 22.13
N MET A 123 -23.51 -12.11 23.19
CA MET A 123 -23.14 -10.73 23.54
C MET A 123 -22.23 -10.11 22.47
N ALA A 124 -21.27 -10.87 21.94
CA ALA A 124 -20.40 -10.41 20.87
C ALA A 124 -21.20 -9.96 19.63
N ALA A 125 -22.23 -10.71 19.25
CA ALA A 125 -23.11 -10.38 18.14
C ALA A 125 -23.76 -9.00 18.29
N SER A 126 -24.28 -8.67 19.48
CA SER A 126 -24.87 -7.34 19.75
C SER A 126 -23.87 -6.20 19.54
N TYR A 127 -22.61 -6.40 19.94
CA TYR A 127 -21.55 -5.41 19.72
C TYR A 127 -21.12 -5.30 18.25
N PHE A 128 -21.06 -6.41 17.51
CA PHE A 128 -20.79 -6.35 16.08
C PHE A 128 -21.91 -5.68 15.30
N ASP A 129 -23.17 -5.88 15.69
CA ASP A 129 -24.31 -5.18 15.09
C ASP A 129 -24.30 -3.68 15.40
N ALA A 130 -23.99 -3.30 16.65
CA ALA A 130 -23.80 -1.90 17.02
C ALA A 130 -22.67 -1.23 16.22
N ALA A 131 -21.54 -1.93 16.01
CA ALA A 131 -20.47 -1.45 15.15
C ALA A 131 -20.92 -1.31 13.68
N ARG A 132 -21.66 -2.30 13.16
CA ARG A 132 -22.18 -2.32 11.79
C ARG A 132 -23.04 -1.10 11.48
N LYS A 133 -23.93 -0.73 12.41
CA LYS A 133 -24.83 0.44 12.29
C LYS A 133 -24.08 1.79 12.22
N LEU A 134 -22.85 1.85 12.72
CA LEU A 134 -22.03 3.07 12.76
C LEU A 134 -20.97 3.16 11.65
N TYR A 135 -20.57 2.03 11.06
CA TYR A 135 -19.59 2.03 9.97
C TYR A 135 -20.19 2.57 8.67
N VAL A 136 -19.47 3.52 8.06
CA VAL A 136 -19.86 4.14 6.78
C VAL A 136 -19.20 3.42 5.60
N LYS A 137 -17.96 2.95 5.76
CA LYS A 137 -17.22 2.32 4.66
C LYS A 137 -17.70 0.88 4.47
N ARG A 138 -18.04 0.53 3.22
CA ARG A 138 -18.58 -0.80 2.88
C ARG A 138 -17.73 -1.97 3.41
N HIS A 139 -16.42 -1.95 3.24
CA HIS A 139 -15.54 -3.01 3.76
C HIS A 139 -15.57 -3.16 5.30
N GLU A 140 -15.85 -2.09 6.06
CA GLU A 140 -15.98 -2.16 7.52
C GLU A 140 -17.33 -2.79 7.91
N VAL A 141 -18.38 -2.54 7.12
CA VAL A 141 -19.68 -3.21 7.23
C VAL A 141 -19.58 -4.69 6.84
N ASP A 142 -18.88 -5.02 5.75
CA ASP A 142 -18.66 -6.41 5.32
C ASP A 142 -17.92 -7.20 6.42
N LYS A 143 -16.88 -6.58 7.01
CA LYS A 143 -16.18 -7.15 8.16
C LYS A 143 -17.12 -7.48 9.32
N THR A 144 -18.02 -6.56 9.72
CA THR A 144 -18.94 -6.84 10.84
C THR A 144 -19.97 -7.90 10.48
N LEU A 145 -20.48 -7.94 9.25
CA LEU A 145 -21.36 -9.00 8.78
C LEU A 145 -20.69 -10.39 8.86
N PHE A 146 -19.42 -10.49 8.50
CA PHE A 146 -18.69 -11.76 8.61
C PHE A 146 -18.49 -12.19 10.07
N TRP A 147 -18.16 -11.25 10.95
CA TRP A 147 -18.06 -11.55 12.39
C TRP A 147 -19.41 -11.89 13.04
N LEU A 148 -20.50 -11.25 12.60
CA LEU A 148 -21.87 -11.63 12.97
C LEU A 148 -22.21 -13.05 12.52
N TYR A 149 -21.84 -13.44 11.30
CA TYR A 149 -21.97 -14.82 10.84
C TYR A 149 -21.16 -15.77 11.73
N LEU A 150 -19.89 -15.46 12.01
CA LEU A 150 -19.06 -16.31 12.85
C LEU A 150 -19.64 -16.50 14.26
N SER A 151 -20.20 -15.45 14.86
CA SER A 151 -20.74 -15.46 16.22
C SER A 151 -22.13 -16.10 16.32
N THR A 152 -22.99 -15.93 15.32
CA THR A 152 -24.40 -16.38 15.38
C THR A 152 -24.69 -17.65 14.57
N LYS A 153 -23.82 -17.97 13.60
CA LYS A 153 -24.04 -18.98 12.55
C LYS A 153 -25.26 -18.70 11.66
N ASN A 154 -25.86 -17.51 11.74
CA ASN A 154 -27.01 -17.15 10.91
C ASN A 154 -26.57 -16.93 9.44
N PRO A 155 -27.06 -17.74 8.47
CA PRO A 155 -26.64 -17.66 7.08
C PRO A 155 -27.10 -16.38 6.35
N THR A 156 -28.07 -15.64 6.89
CA THR A 156 -28.53 -14.36 6.30
C THR A 156 -27.40 -13.34 6.17
N TYR A 157 -26.44 -13.34 7.10
CA TYR A 157 -25.26 -12.48 7.00
C TYR A 157 -24.36 -12.83 5.80
N LEU A 158 -24.29 -14.11 5.39
CA LEU A 158 -23.58 -14.52 4.18
C LEU A 158 -24.29 -14.02 2.92
N LYS A 159 -25.64 -14.02 2.91
CA LYS A 159 -26.44 -13.45 1.81
C LYS A 159 -26.17 -11.93 1.67
N HIS A 160 -26.12 -11.20 2.78
CA HIS A 160 -25.76 -9.77 2.75
C HIS A 160 -24.34 -9.52 2.24
N LEU A 161 -23.39 -10.39 2.59
CA LEU A 161 -22.02 -10.31 2.05
C LEU A 161 -21.96 -10.61 0.56
N GLN A 162 -22.73 -11.58 0.08
CA GLN A 162 -22.82 -11.91 -1.34
C GLN A 162 -23.37 -10.75 -2.18
N ALA A 163 -24.29 -9.96 -1.62
CA ALA A 163 -24.84 -8.77 -2.26
C ALA A 163 -23.87 -7.56 -2.27
N SER A 164 -22.74 -7.62 -1.56
CA SER A 164 -21.80 -6.51 -1.50
C SER A 164 -21.03 -6.34 -2.82
N HIS A 165 -21.02 -5.11 -3.35
CA HIS A 165 -20.28 -4.76 -4.56
C HIS A 165 -18.75 -4.63 -4.35
N ASN A 166 -18.28 -4.73 -3.11
CA ASN A 166 -16.91 -4.43 -2.74
C ASN A 166 -16.09 -5.74 -2.62
N PRO A 167 -15.22 -6.08 -3.58
CA PRO A 167 -14.37 -7.25 -3.49
C PRO A 167 -13.36 -7.10 -2.33
N ASN A 168 -13.56 -7.90 -1.30
CA ASN A 168 -12.69 -7.98 -0.14
C ASN A 168 -12.68 -9.39 0.45
N ILE A 169 -11.76 -9.64 1.38
CA ILE A 169 -11.56 -10.96 1.96
C ILE A 169 -12.87 -11.58 2.51
N TYR A 170 -13.72 -10.79 3.16
CA TYR A 170 -14.95 -11.28 3.78
C TYR A 170 -16.00 -11.67 2.74
N THR A 171 -16.16 -10.86 1.69
CA THR A 171 -17.07 -11.18 0.57
C THR A 171 -16.63 -12.40 -0.22
N LEU A 172 -15.31 -12.60 -0.38
CA LEU A 172 -14.76 -13.77 -1.06
C LEU A 172 -14.94 -15.03 -0.20
N MET A 173 -14.67 -14.97 1.10
CA MET A 173 -14.93 -16.08 2.03
C MET A 173 -16.42 -16.44 2.09
N ALA A 174 -17.31 -15.44 2.13
CA ALA A 174 -18.75 -15.69 2.11
C ALA A 174 -19.20 -16.40 0.83
N ALA A 175 -18.71 -15.95 -0.33
CA ALA A 175 -18.96 -16.60 -1.60
C ALA A 175 -18.42 -18.04 -1.63
N ASP A 176 -17.25 -18.32 -1.06
CA ASP A 176 -16.74 -19.69 -0.94
C ASP A 176 -17.65 -20.57 -0.08
N THR A 177 -18.10 -20.06 1.06
CA THR A 177 -18.97 -20.80 2.00
C THR A 177 -20.31 -21.20 1.39
N ILE A 178 -20.91 -20.32 0.59
CA ILE A 178 -22.22 -20.57 -0.07
C ILE A 178 -22.07 -21.13 -1.48
N LYS A 179 -20.85 -21.52 -1.90
CA LYS A 179 -20.52 -21.96 -3.27
C LYS A 179 -20.96 -20.96 -4.35
N GLY A 180 -20.95 -19.67 -4.02
CA GLY A 180 -21.33 -18.56 -4.89
C GLY A 180 -20.19 -18.01 -5.74
N ARG A 181 -20.52 -16.98 -6.53
CA ARG A 181 -19.59 -16.21 -7.36
C ARG A 181 -18.96 -15.07 -6.55
N TYR A 182 -17.72 -14.72 -6.89
CA TYR A 182 -17.06 -13.55 -6.33
C TYR A 182 -17.68 -12.23 -6.84
N PRO A 183 -17.55 -11.13 -6.07
CA PRO A 183 -18.03 -9.83 -6.51
C PRO A 183 -17.48 -9.45 -7.89
N LYS A 184 -18.31 -8.81 -8.72
CA LYS A 184 -17.95 -8.42 -10.08
C LYS A 184 -16.73 -7.48 -10.06
N THR A 185 -15.78 -7.73 -10.96
CA THR A 185 -14.60 -6.91 -11.17
C THR A 185 -14.48 -6.53 -12.65
N ILE A 186 -13.87 -5.38 -12.93
CA ILE A 186 -13.69 -4.85 -14.27
C ILE A 186 -12.22 -4.94 -14.66
N THR A 187 -11.94 -5.48 -15.84
CA THR A 187 -10.58 -5.56 -16.40
C THR A 187 -10.63 -5.05 -17.83
N GLU A 188 -10.22 -3.79 -18.01
CA GLU A 188 -10.21 -3.15 -19.32
C GLU A 188 -9.02 -3.62 -20.16
N ARG A 189 -9.21 -3.59 -21.48
CA ARG A 189 -8.16 -3.83 -22.47
C ARG A 189 -8.25 -2.76 -23.54
N PHE A 190 -7.14 -2.07 -23.79
CA PHE A 190 -7.06 -1.03 -24.80
C PHE A 190 -6.20 -1.49 -25.99
N ARG A 191 -6.65 -1.17 -27.21
CA ARG A 191 -5.82 -1.31 -28.42
C ARG A 191 -4.72 -0.24 -28.47
N LYS A 192 -5.06 0.99 -28.06
CA LYS A 192 -4.13 2.12 -27.97
C LYS A 192 -3.02 1.82 -26.97
N LYS A 193 -1.77 1.77 -27.44
CA LYS A 193 -0.60 1.45 -26.60
C LYS A 193 -0.16 2.62 -25.72
N ARG A 194 -0.21 3.86 -26.25
CA ARG A 194 0.33 5.04 -25.58
C ARG A 194 -0.62 6.23 -25.62
N THR A 195 -0.54 7.09 -24.60
CA THR A 195 -1.21 8.39 -24.58
C THR A 195 -0.30 9.46 -25.19
N PHE A 196 -0.71 10.04 -26.32
CA PHE A 196 0.08 11.07 -27.01
C PHE A 196 0.24 12.32 -26.13
N GLY A 197 1.44 12.92 -26.13
CA GLY A 197 1.74 14.14 -25.38
C GLY A 197 1.72 13.99 -23.85
N PHE A 198 1.63 12.76 -23.33
CA PHE A 198 1.50 12.50 -21.89
C PHE A 198 2.61 11.57 -21.39
N ASP A 199 3.48 12.08 -20.52
CA ASP A 199 4.48 11.25 -19.84
C ASP A 199 3.90 10.64 -18.56
N VAL A 200 3.57 9.34 -18.64
CA VAL A 200 3.04 8.54 -17.52
C VAL A 200 4.05 8.36 -16.37
N LYS A 201 5.34 8.60 -16.62
CA LYS A 201 6.42 8.45 -15.65
C LYS A 201 6.75 9.75 -14.92
N ASN A 202 6.22 10.89 -15.37
CA ASN A 202 6.48 12.19 -14.75
C ASN A 202 5.49 12.48 -13.60
N PRO A 203 5.97 12.62 -12.34
CA PRO A 203 5.09 12.88 -11.20
C PRO A 203 4.35 14.21 -11.30
N ILE A 204 4.95 15.22 -11.92
CA ILE A 204 4.30 16.53 -12.08
C ILE A 204 3.13 16.45 -13.06
N THR A 205 3.23 15.60 -14.09
CA THR A 205 2.11 15.32 -14.99
C THR A 205 0.95 14.69 -14.21
N TRP A 206 1.22 13.71 -13.34
CA TRP A 206 0.21 13.12 -12.46
C TRP A 206 -0.39 14.14 -11.47
N ALA A 207 0.43 15.04 -10.91
CA ALA A 207 -0.05 16.11 -10.04
C ALA A 207 -1.07 17.02 -10.75
N LYS A 208 -0.82 17.37 -12.03
CA LYS A 208 -1.75 18.15 -12.86
C LYS A 208 -3.08 17.41 -13.09
N VAL A 209 -3.04 16.09 -13.35
CA VAL A 209 -4.28 15.28 -13.48
C VAL A 209 -5.11 15.32 -12.19
N LYS A 210 -4.46 15.15 -11.03
CA LYS A 210 -5.17 15.23 -9.74
C LYS A 210 -5.77 16.60 -9.47
N GLN A 211 -5.09 17.68 -9.85
CA GLN A 211 -5.65 19.02 -9.74
C GLN A 211 -6.91 19.14 -10.59
N LYS A 212 -6.85 18.82 -11.89
CA LYS A 212 -8.04 18.80 -12.77
C LYS A 212 -9.19 18.00 -12.16
N MET A 213 -8.91 16.77 -11.73
CA MET A 213 -9.90 15.88 -11.09
C MET A 213 -10.57 16.50 -9.86
N ASN A 214 -9.85 17.26 -9.04
CA ASN A 214 -10.40 17.85 -7.81
C ASN A 214 -11.31 19.07 -8.08
N HIS A 215 -11.27 19.65 -9.28
CA HIS A 215 -12.03 20.85 -9.64
C HIS A 215 -13.26 20.56 -10.52
N ILE A 216 -13.57 19.29 -10.79
CA ILE A 216 -14.67 18.89 -11.68
C ILE A 216 -15.66 17.93 -10.99
N SER A 217 -16.88 17.84 -11.52
CA SER A 217 -17.91 16.93 -11.03
C SER A 217 -17.56 15.46 -11.32
N ASN A 218 -18.17 14.51 -10.60
CA ASN A 218 -17.90 13.09 -10.83
C ASN A 218 -18.26 12.61 -12.25
N SER A 219 -19.25 13.22 -12.93
CA SER A 219 -19.56 12.92 -14.34
C SER A 219 -18.39 13.31 -15.24
N LYS A 220 -17.89 14.55 -15.09
CA LYS A 220 -16.71 15.04 -15.82
C LYS A 220 -15.42 14.27 -15.50
N ILE A 221 -15.30 13.65 -14.32
CA ILE A 221 -14.18 12.74 -14.02
C ILE A 221 -14.24 11.49 -14.90
N ASP A 222 -15.44 11.01 -15.24
CA ASP A 222 -15.58 9.84 -16.12
C ASP A 222 -15.11 10.17 -17.54
N ASP A 223 -15.48 11.35 -18.05
CA ASP A 223 -15.03 11.89 -19.34
C ASP A 223 -13.51 12.11 -19.34
N LEU A 224 -12.97 12.73 -18.29
CA LEU A 224 -11.53 12.92 -18.10
C LEU A 224 -10.77 11.58 -18.08
N ALA A 225 -11.40 10.49 -17.66
CA ALA A 225 -10.74 9.18 -17.68
C ALA A 225 -10.42 8.75 -19.11
N ASP A 226 -11.29 9.06 -20.08
CA ASP A 226 -11.20 8.59 -21.45
C ASP A 226 -10.01 9.22 -22.20
N ASP A 227 -9.54 10.41 -21.79
CA ASP A 227 -8.27 11.00 -22.24
C ASP A 227 -7.07 10.06 -22.02
N TYR A 228 -7.16 9.21 -20.98
CA TYR A 228 -6.12 8.27 -20.57
C TYR A 228 -6.46 6.82 -20.91
N ALA A 229 -7.43 6.57 -21.81
CA ALA A 229 -7.81 5.23 -22.25
C ALA A 229 -6.75 4.58 -23.15
N SER A 230 -5.64 4.14 -22.55
CA SER A 230 -4.54 3.45 -23.24
C SER A 230 -3.79 2.48 -22.32
N GLN A 231 -2.94 1.63 -22.88
CA GLN A 231 -2.21 0.60 -22.11
C GLN A 231 -1.22 1.21 -21.10
N ASP A 232 -0.44 2.24 -21.47
CA ASP A 232 0.56 2.84 -20.59
C ASP A 232 -0.04 3.69 -19.45
N SER A 233 -1.23 4.24 -19.68
CA SER A 233 -1.95 5.11 -18.74
C SER A 233 -3.13 4.42 -18.03
N ILE A 234 -3.29 3.09 -18.17
CA ILE A 234 -4.44 2.35 -17.60
C ILE A 234 -4.56 2.50 -16.07
N GLY A 235 -3.45 2.69 -15.36
CA GLY A 235 -3.47 3.00 -13.93
C GLY A 235 -4.18 4.31 -13.63
N ILE A 236 -3.93 5.35 -14.43
CA ILE A 236 -4.58 6.67 -14.33
C ILE A 236 -6.06 6.56 -14.73
N TYR A 237 -6.35 5.92 -15.88
CA TYR A 237 -7.72 5.68 -16.35
C TYR A 237 -8.56 4.99 -15.26
N THR A 238 -8.09 3.86 -14.72
CA THR A 238 -8.86 3.09 -13.73
C THR A 238 -8.96 3.80 -12.39
N TYR A 239 -7.97 4.63 -12.03
CA TYR A 239 -8.07 5.52 -10.87
C TYR A 239 -9.23 6.53 -11.03
N LEU A 240 -9.30 7.20 -12.19
CA LEU A 240 -10.33 8.18 -12.49
C LEU A 240 -11.72 7.53 -12.57
N LYS A 241 -11.87 6.42 -13.29
CA LYS A 241 -13.13 5.65 -13.34
C LYS A 241 -13.59 5.14 -11.96
N ALA A 242 -12.65 4.74 -11.10
CA ALA A 242 -12.99 4.38 -9.71
C ALA A 242 -13.50 5.60 -8.94
N ARG A 243 -12.88 6.77 -9.11
CA ARG A 243 -13.30 8.02 -8.47
C ARG A 243 -14.67 8.49 -8.96
N ALA A 244 -14.90 8.48 -10.28
CA ALA A 244 -16.17 8.85 -10.92
C ALA A 244 -17.34 8.00 -10.39
N SER A 245 -17.13 6.69 -10.27
CA SER A 245 -18.13 5.76 -9.71
C SER A 245 -18.30 5.84 -8.18
N LYS A 246 -17.66 6.79 -7.50
CA LYS A 246 -17.58 6.87 -6.03
C LYS A 246 -17.10 5.55 -5.40
N HIS A 247 -16.19 4.84 -6.07
CA HIS A 247 -15.63 3.54 -5.69
C HIS A 247 -16.67 2.40 -5.60
N LYS A 248 -17.81 2.52 -6.28
CA LYS A 248 -18.79 1.43 -6.40
C LYS A 248 -18.36 0.38 -7.43
N LYS A 249 -17.61 0.78 -8.46
CA LYS A 249 -17.01 -0.12 -9.46
C LYS A 249 -15.58 -0.49 -9.05
N SER A 250 -15.20 -1.75 -9.28
CA SER A 250 -13.91 -2.30 -8.86
C SER A 250 -13.05 -2.73 -10.04
N TYR A 251 -12.03 -1.94 -10.34
CA TYR A 251 -11.11 -2.16 -11.45
C TYR A 251 -9.89 -3.00 -11.02
N PHE A 252 -9.51 -3.94 -11.89
CA PHE A 252 -8.40 -4.89 -11.76
C PHE A 252 -7.69 -5.01 -13.12
N PRO A 253 -6.99 -3.96 -13.57
CA PRO A 253 -6.25 -4.00 -14.83
C PRO A 253 -5.01 -4.90 -14.70
N MET A 254 -4.48 -5.37 -15.83
CA MET A 254 -3.27 -6.19 -15.89
C MET A 254 -2.23 -5.59 -16.86
N PRO A 255 -1.68 -4.38 -16.56
CA PRO A 255 -0.67 -3.75 -17.41
C PRO A 255 0.70 -4.42 -17.30
N TYR A 256 1.57 -4.16 -18.27
CA TYR A 256 2.99 -4.58 -18.27
C TYR A 256 3.16 -6.11 -18.17
N ARG A 257 2.29 -6.89 -18.81
CA ARG A 257 2.35 -8.37 -18.81
C ARG A 257 3.67 -8.89 -19.37
N ASP A 258 4.22 -8.19 -20.35
CA ASP A 258 5.52 -8.47 -20.96
C ASP A 258 6.68 -8.40 -19.96
N ALA A 259 6.64 -7.44 -19.02
CA ALA A 259 7.64 -7.32 -17.95
C ALA A 259 7.65 -8.52 -16.98
N MET A 260 6.55 -9.29 -16.93
CA MET A 260 6.38 -10.42 -16.03
C MET A 260 6.23 -11.76 -16.77
N LYS A 261 6.52 -11.80 -18.08
CA LYS A 261 6.26 -12.97 -18.94
C LYS A 261 6.97 -14.25 -18.48
N HIS A 262 8.11 -14.11 -17.79
CA HIS A 262 8.91 -15.23 -17.28
C HIS A 262 8.52 -15.66 -15.86
N MET A 263 7.61 -14.93 -15.20
CA MET A 263 7.21 -15.18 -13.82
C MET A 263 6.04 -16.17 -13.78
N SER A 264 5.96 -17.00 -12.74
CA SER A 264 4.79 -17.86 -12.51
C SER A 264 3.50 -17.04 -12.33
N PRO A 265 2.32 -17.60 -12.64
CA PRO A 265 1.05 -16.93 -12.40
C PRO A 265 0.86 -16.44 -10.94
N GLN A 266 1.40 -17.18 -9.97
CA GLN A 266 1.41 -16.79 -8.56
C GLN A 266 2.25 -15.55 -8.32
N ARG A 267 3.47 -15.50 -8.87
CA ARG A 267 4.32 -14.30 -8.74
C ARG A 267 3.69 -13.10 -9.43
N GLN A 268 3.15 -13.28 -10.63
CA GLN A 268 2.40 -12.24 -11.36
C GLN A 268 1.22 -11.72 -10.53
N ALA A 269 0.38 -12.62 -9.99
CA ALA A 269 -0.77 -12.24 -9.18
C ALA A 269 -0.37 -11.45 -7.93
N LEU A 270 0.76 -11.79 -7.29
CA LEU A 270 1.26 -11.09 -6.12
C LEU A 270 1.74 -9.67 -6.46
N ILE A 271 2.50 -9.51 -7.55
CA ILE A 271 2.93 -8.20 -8.04
C ILE A 271 1.70 -7.34 -8.40
N TYR A 272 0.74 -7.89 -9.15
CA TYR A 272 -0.50 -7.17 -9.46
C TYR A 272 -1.29 -6.80 -8.20
N ALA A 273 -1.35 -7.69 -7.20
CA ALA A 273 -2.07 -7.46 -5.97
C ALA A 273 -1.47 -6.31 -5.13
N ILE A 274 -0.13 -6.27 -5.06
CA ILE A 274 0.64 -5.21 -4.40
C ILE A 274 0.53 -3.91 -5.18
N ALA A 275 0.84 -3.88 -6.48
CA ALA A 275 0.75 -2.69 -7.33
C ALA A 275 -0.64 -2.05 -7.27
N ARG A 276 -1.70 -2.87 -7.34
CA ARG A 276 -3.08 -2.41 -7.18
C ARG A 276 -3.25 -1.71 -5.84
N GLN A 277 -2.79 -2.31 -4.74
CA GLN A 277 -2.97 -1.77 -3.40
C GLN A 277 -2.11 -0.53 -3.13
N GLU A 278 -0.89 -0.48 -3.67
CA GLU A 278 0.09 0.58 -3.46
C GLU A 278 -0.26 1.87 -4.23
N SER A 279 -0.57 1.75 -5.52
CA SER A 279 -0.65 2.92 -6.41
C SER A 279 -1.83 2.90 -7.37
N ARG A 280 -2.61 1.81 -7.41
CA ARG A 280 -3.57 1.54 -8.50
C ARG A 280 -2.88 1.57 -9.87
N PHE A 281 -1.63 1.10 -9.94
CA PHE A 281 -0.81 1.04 -11.16
C PHE A 281 -0.40 2.40 -11.74
N VAL A 282 -0.58 3.52 -11.02
CA VAL A 282 -0.09 4.82 -11.48
C VAL A 282 1.45 4.82 -11.41
N PRO A 283 2.17 4.91 -12.55
CA PRO A 283 3.64 4.78 -12.54
C PRO A 283 4.31 5.88 -11.74
N ALA A 284 3.90 7.13 -11.93
CA ALA A 284 4.48 8.30 -11.26
C ALA A 284 3.92 8.61 -9.86
N SER A 285 3.41 7.59 -9.14
CA SER A 285 2.82 7.77 -7.81
C SER A 285 3.87 8.11 -6.76
N VAL A 286 3.61 9.16 -5.96
CA VAL A 286 4.45 9.57 -4.82
C VAL A 286 3.61 9.61 -3.54
N SER A 287 4.04 8.87 -2.51
CA SER A 287 3.39 8.91 -1.20
C SER A 287 3.78 10.13 -0.38
N ARG A 288 3.01 10.42 0.68
CA ARG A 288 3.34 11.46 1.68
C ARG A 288 4.67 11.23 2.38
N SER A 289 5.18 9.99 2.43
CA SER A 289 6.50 9.63 2.98
C SER A 289 7.59 9.49 1.90
N PHE A 290 7.27 9.84 0.66
CA PHE A 290 8.09 9.69 -0.54
C PHE A 290 8.43 8.24 -0.84
N ALA A 291 7.42 7.37 -0.81
CA ALA A 291 7.47 6.08 -1.48
C ALA A 291 7.15 6.29 -2.97
N LEU A 292 7.91 5.66 -3.85
CA LEU A 292 7.98 6.02 -5.28
C LEU A 292 7.52 4.88 -6.18
N GLY A 293 6.93 5.24 -7.30
CA GLY A 293 6.58 4.29 -8.35
C GLY A 293 5.27 3.57 -8.11
N MET A 294 4.84 2.76 -9.09
CA MET A 294 3.66 1.94 -8.94
C MET A 294 3.75 0.88 -7.82
N MET A 295 4.98 0.55 -7.40
CA MET A 295 5.28 -0.41 -6.32
C MET A 295 5.61 0.25 -4.98
N GLN A 296 5.60 1.58 -4.91
CA GLN A 296 5.78 2.38 -3.70
C GLN A 296 7.03 1.99 -2.89
N PHE A 297 8.19 1.96 -3.54
CA PHE A 297 9.46 1.71 -2.87
C PHE A 297 9.95 2.95 -2.12
N MET A 298 10.45 2.75 -0.91
CA MET A 298 11.09 3.81 -0.14
C MET A 298 12.53 4.07 -0.63
N PRO A 299 13.01 5.32 -0.68
CA PRO A 299 14.35 5.68 -1.13
C PRO A 299 15.51 4.89 -0.51
N PHE A 300 15.42 4.53 0.77
CA PHE A 300 16.47 3.71 1.40
C PHE A 300 16.52 2.29 0.82
N LEU A 301 15.35 1.70 0.51
CA LEU A 301 15.25 0.36 -0.05
C LEU A 301 15.68 0.34 -1.51
N ILE A 302 15.34 1.40 -2.28
CA ILE A 302 15.80 1.58 -3.66
C ILE A 302 17.34 1.58 -3.70
N LYS A 303 17.97 2.42 -2.87
CA LYS A 303 19.43 2.51 -2.77
C LYS A 303 20.07 1.19 -2.36
N HIS A 304 19.45 0.47 -1.42
CA HIS A 304 19.93 -0.83 -0.99
C HIS A 304 19.89 -1.86 -2.13
N ILE A 305 18.74 -2.04 -2.79
CA ILE A 305 18.60 -3.01 -3.88
C ILE A 305 19.49 -2.64 -5.08
N ALA A 306 19.60 -1.36 -5.44
CA ALA A 306 20.48 -0.92 -6.51
C ALA A 306 21.95 -1.29 -6.22
N LYS A 307 22.39 -1.09 -4.96
CA LYS A 307 23.72 -1.52 -4.51
C LYS A 307 23.91 -3.04 -4.61
N GLU A 308 22.95 -3.83 -4.13
CA GLU A 308 23.00 -5.30 -4.23
C GLU A 308 23.07 -5.79 -5.67
N LYS A 309 22.42 -5.08 -6.60
CA LYS A 309 22.44 -5.39 -8.04
C LYS A 309 23.64 -4.79 -8.79
N GLY A 310 24.56 -4.13 -8.10
CA GLY A 310 25.82 -3.65 -8.68
C GLY A 310 25.74 -2.40 -9.54
N TYR A 311 24.65 -1.61 -9.49
CA TYR A 311 24.54 -0.35 -10.25
C TYR A 311 24.06 0.83 -9.42
N LYS A 312 24.46 2.03 -9.87
CA LYS A 312 23.95 3.31 -9.37
C LYS A 312 22.65 3.63 -10.10
N MET A 313 21.72 4.27 -9.39
CA MET A 313 20.36 4.52 -9.90
C MET A 313 19.83 5.84 -9.34
N ASP A 314 19.16 6.63 -10.20
CA ASP A 314 18.37 7.78 -9.73
C ASP A 314 17.03 7.30 -9.16
N LEU A 315 16.53 7.94 -8.10
CA LEU A 315 15.25 7.57 -7.51
C LEU A 315 14.07 7.69 -8.50
N ASP A 316 14.13 8.63 -9.45
CA ASP A 316 13.06 8.85 -10.44
C ASP A 316 12.95 7.68 -11.43
N GLU A 317 13.97 6.83 -11.56
CA GLU A 317 13.87 5.60 -12.36
C GLU A 317 12.82 4.62 -11.81
N MET A 318 12.42 4.74 -10.54
CA MET A 318 11.31 3.94 -9.98
C MET A 318 9.93 4.32 -10.54
N PHE A 319 9.82 5.45 -11.25
CA PHE A 319 8.61 5.78 -12.00
C PHE A 319 8.51 5.02 -13.32
N ASN A 320 9.57 4.33 -13.75
CA ASN A 320 9.51 3.37 -14.85
C ASN A 320 8.87 2.05 -14.37
N PRO A 321 7.72 1.63 -14.93
CA PRO A 321 7.03 0.40 -14.54
C PRO A 321 7.89 -0.86 -14.57
N TYR A 322 8.74 -1.01 -15.60
CA TYR A 322 9.58 -2.20 -15.77
C TYR A 322 10.61 -2.31 -14.63
N ARG A 323 11.25 -1.19 -14.30
CA ARG A 323 12.19 -1.07 -13.18
C ARG A 323 11.48 -1.30 -11.84
N ALA A 324 10.27 -0.76 -11.68
CA ALA A 324 9.48 -0.96 -10.46
C ALA A 324 9.09 -2.43 -10.25
N ILE A 325 8.72 -3.14 -11.32
CA ILE A 325 8.40 -4.57 -11.31
C ILE A 325 9.66 -5.40 -11.00
N GLU A 326 10.79 -5.08 -11.63
CA GLU A 326 12.08 -5.73 -11.36
C GLU A 326 12.47 -5.63 -9.87
N PHE A 327 12.36 -4.44 -9.29
CA PHE A 327 12.68 -4.21 -7.86
C PHE A 327 11.70 -4.93 -6.94
N ALA A 328 10.42 -4.95 -7.30
CA ALA A 328 9.41 -5.69 -6.56
C ALA A 328 9.70 -7.18 -6.58
N ASP A 329 10.04 -7.76 -7.74
CA ASP A 329 10.34 -9.18 -7.85
C ASP A 329 11.55 -9.58 -7.00
N TYR A 330 12.64 -8.80 -7.10
CA TYR A 330 13.83 -8.99 -6.26
C TYR A 330 13.51 -8.90 -4.76
N HIS A 331 12.72 -7.90 -4.34
CA HIS A 331 12.35 -7.75 -2.94
C HIS A 331 11.43 -8.89 -2.47
N LEU A 332 10.53 -9.37 -3.32
CA LEU A 332 9.65 -10.49 -3.02
C LEU A 332 10.43 -11.80 -2.88
N ASP A 333 11.50 -12.01 -3.65
CA ASP A 333 12.40 -13.16 -3.45
C ASP A 333 13.04 -13.13 -2.06
N TYR A 334 13.51 -11.97 -1.61
CA TYR A 334 14.02 -11.81 -0.26
C TYR A 334 12.96 -12.14 0.81
N LEU A 335 11.72 -11.67 0.64
CA LEU A 335 10.64 -11.97 1.59
C LEU A 335 10.26 -13.47 1.59
N ASN A 336 10.26 -14.10 0.41
CA ASN A 336 9.88 -15.50 0.23
C ASN A 336 10.89 -16.50 0.82
N LYS A 337 12.13 -16.07 1.12
CA LYS A 337 13.06 -16.84 1.97
C LYS A 337 12.51 -17.13 3.37
N TYR A 338 11.55 -16.31 3.83
CA TYR A 338 10.99 -16.41 5.18
C TYR A 338 9.51 -16.70 5.23
N LEU A 339 8.74 -16.26 4.23
CA LEU A 339 7.29 -16.23 4.25
C LEU A 339 6.75 -16.85 2.96
N TYR A 340 5.95 -17.91 3.10
CA TYR A 340 5.36 -18.61 1.95
C TYR A 340 3.94 -18.10 1.67
N HIS A 341 3.21 -17.73 2.74
CA HIS A 341 1.82 -17.32 2.60
C HIS A 341 1.70 -15.84 2.15
N PRO A 342 0.90 -15.54 1.09
CA PRO A 342 0.82 -14.20 0.49
C PRO A 342 0.35 -13.10 1.47
N LEU A 343 -0.49 -13.45 2.47
CA LEU A 343 -0.88 -12.50 3.52
C LEU A 343 0.32 -12.01 4.33
N PHE A 344 1.25 -12.89 4.68
CA PHE A 344 2.40 -12.53 5.50
C PHE A 344 3.43 -11.79 4.68
N VAL A 345 3.64 -12.19 3.41
CA VAL A 345 4.45 -11.43 2.47
C VAL A 345 3.91 -10.01 2.34
N ALA A 346 2.59 -9.82 2.22
CA ALA A 346 1.97 -8.50 2.19
C ALA A 346 2.21 -7.69 3.49
N TYR A 347 2.14 -8.33 4.67
CA TYR A 347 2.50 -7.65 5.93
C TYR A 347 3.96 -7.20 5.94
N ALA A 348 4.88 -8.04 5.48
CA ALA A 348 6.31 -7.73 5.45
C ALA A 348 6.66 -6.67 4.39
N TYR A 349 6.00 -6.67 3.24
CA TYR A 349 6.16 -5.64 2.21
C TYR A 349 5.77 -4.26 2.76
N ASN A 350 4.65 -4.18 3.50
CA ASN A 350 4.16 -2.91 4.03
C ASN A 350 4.87 -2.44 5.32
N ALA A 351 5.12 -3.34 6.26
CA ALA A 351 5.59 -3.00 7.61
C ALA A 351 7.01 -3.50 7.94
N GLY A 352 7.66 -4.18 6.99
CA GLY A 352 8.98 -4.77 7.13
C GLY A 352 8.95 -6.17 7.73
N ILE A 353 9.86 -7.02 7.26
CA ILE A 353 9.98 -8.43 7.70
C ILE A 353 10.23 -8.58 9.20
N GLY A 354 10.96 -7.65 9.82
CA GLY A 354 11.23 -7.69 11.27
C GLY A 354 9.96 -7.53 12.11
N PHE A 355 9.07 -6.60 11.72
CA PHE A 355 7.76 -6.47 12.35
C PHE A 355 6.92 -7.74 12.18
N THR A 356 6.84 -8.26 10.95
CA THR A 356 6.06 -9.45 10.63
C THR A 356 6.55 -10.67 11.40
N LYS A 357 7.86 -10.94 11.44
CA LYS A 357 8.45 -12.03 12.24
C LYS A 357 8.08 -11.92 13.72
N ARG A 358 8.24 -10.74 14.33
CA ARG A 358 7.86 -10.52 15.73
C ARG A 358 6.37 -10.78 15.98
N TYR A 359 5.51 -10.35 15.05
CA TYR A 359 4.07 -10.58 15.16
C TYR A 359 3.74 -12.08 15.07
N LEU A 360 4.31 -12.79 14.09
CA LEU A 360 4.04 -14.21 13.86
C LEU A 360 4.61 -15.12 14.95
N LYS A 361 5.78 -14.79 15.51
CA LYS A 361 6.42 -15.57 16.60
C LYS A 361 5.62 -15.55 17.92
N ASN A 362 4.66 -14.63 18.08
CA ASN A 362 3.80 -14.65 19.25
C ASN A 362 2.90 -15.92 19.23
N PRO A 363 2.96 -16.80 20.25
CA PRO A 363 2.19 -18.05 20.25
C PRO A 363 0.67 -17.83 20.27
N LYS A 364 0.19 -16.62 20.58
CA LYS A 364 -1.23 -16.23 20.53
C LYS A 364 -1.71 -15.86 19.12
N HIS A 365 -0.86 -15.94 18.10
CA HIS A 365 -1.20 -15.52 16.74
C HIS A 365 -1.01 -16.64 15.74
N PHE A 366 -2.02 -16.82 14.88
CA PHE A 366 -2.02 -17.74 13.76
C PHE A 366 -1.68 -19.18 14.18
N ARG A 367 -2.34 -19.63 15.24
CA ARG A 367 -2.34 -21.02 15.73
C ARG A 367 -3.78 -21.56 15.68
N LYS A 368 -3.95 -22.87 15.78
CA LYS A 368 -5.28 -23.49 15.86
C LYS A 368 -6.02 -22.98 17.10
N GLY A 369 -7.30 -22.66 16.93
CA GLY A 369 -8.15 -22.17 18.01
C GLY A 369 -9.49 -21.64 17.50
N SER A 370 -10.41 -21.39 18.42
CA SER A 370 -11.72 -20.83 18.09
C SER A 370 -11.57 -19.49 17.39
N TYR A 371 -12.26 -19.34 16.24
CA TYR A 371 -12.22 -18.15 15.38
C TYR A 371 -10.84 -17.83 14.77
N GLU A 372 -9.85 -18.71 14.90
CA GLU A 372 -8.60 -18.60 14.14
C GLU A 372 -8.81 -19.09 12.69
N PRO A 373 -8.10 -18.51 11.71
CA PRO A 373 -7.08 -17.45 11.83
C PRO A 373 -7.65 -16.02 11.81
N TYR A 374 -8.98 -15.87 11.72
CA TYR A 374 -9.65 -14.57 11.59
C TYR A 374 -9.34 -13.65 12.77
N MET A 375 -9.30 -14.20 13.99
CA MET A 375 -8.98 -13.46 15.21
C MET A 375 -7.57 -12.86 15.12
N SER A 376 -6.56 -13.65 14.76
CA SER A 376 -5.20 -13.16 14.56
C SER A 376 -5.12 -12.07 13.49
N MET A 377 -5.88 -12.19 12.40
CA MET A 377 -5.96 -11.11 11.41
C MET A 377 -6.51 -9.80 11.98
N GLU A 378 -7.39 -9.82 13.00
CA GLU A 378 -7.92 -8.61 13.61
C GLU A 378 -7.02 -8.02 14.72
N MET A 379 -6.31 -8.88 15.45
CA MET A 379 -5.53 -8.52 16.64
C MET A 379 -4.21 -7.78 16.33
N MET A 380 -3.79 -7.70 15.06
CA MET A 380 -2.61 -6.93 14.66
C MET A 380 -2.77 -5.45 15.00
N LYS A 381 -2.00 -4.96 15.99
CA LYS A 381 -2.09 -3.56 16.47
C LYS A 381 -1.77 -2.53 15.39
N ASN A 382 -0.84 -2.83 14.48
CA ASN A 382 -0.56 -1.98 13.32
C ASN A 382 -1.75 -2.04 12.35
N ALA A 383 -2.65 -1.06 12.44
CA ALA A 383 -3.87 -1.00 11.64
C ALA A 383 -3.58 -0.87 10.13
N GLN A 384 -2.49 -0.19 9.74
CA GLN A 384 -2.13 -0.05 8.34
C GLN A 384 -1.76 -1.42 7.75
N ALA A 385 -0.80 -2.12 8.38
CA ALA A 385 -0.37 -3.45 7.96
C ALA A 385 -1.53 -4.45 7.95
N ARG A 386 -2.38 -4.41 9.00
CA ARG A 386 -3.55 -5.28 9.12
C ARG A 386 -4.49 -5.15 7.93
N GLU A 387 -4.92 -3.93 7.62
CA GLU A 387 -5.87 -3.69 6.53
C GLU A 387 -5.20 -3.83 5.15
N TYR A 388 -3.90 -3.52 5.05
CA TYR A 388 -3.11 -3.74 3.83
C TYR A 388 -3.07 -5.22 3.45
N GLY A 389 -2.67 -6.10 4.38
CA GLY A 389 -2.57 -7.53 4.09
C GLY A 389 -3.90 -8.14 3.66
N LYS A 390 -5.01 -7.79 4.31
CA LYS A 390 -6.35 -8.25 3.92
C LYS A 390 -6.72 -7.83 2.49
N LYS A 391 -6.38 -6.59 2.09
CA LYS A 391 -6.64 -6.08 0.75
C LYS A 391 -5.75 -6.74 -0.29
N VAL A 392 -4.46 -6.90 -0.01
CA VAL A 392 -3.53 -7.59 -0.92
C VAL A 392 -3.93 -9.05 -1.09
N LEU A 393 -4.31 -9.76 -0.03
CA LEU A 393 -4.77 -11.14 -0.14
C LEU A 393 -6.02 -11.26 -1.01
N ALA A 394 -7.01 -10.37 -0.82
CA ALA A 394 -8.19 -10.33 -1.69
C ALA A 394 -7.82 -10.04 -3.15
N ASN A 395 -6.92 -9.09 -3.39
CA ASN A 395 -6.44 -8.80 -4.74
C ASN A 395 -5.71 -9.99 -5.36
N TYR A 396 -4.88 -10.67 -4.58
CA TYR A 396 -4.09 -11.83 -5.01
C TYR A 396 -4.99 -12.95 -5.54
N VAL A 397 -6.02 -13.32 -4.76
CA VAL A 397 -6.99 -14.34 -5.19
C VAL A 397 -7.71 -13.91 -6.47
N ILE A 398 -8.09 -12.64 -6.60
CA ILE A 398 -8.76 -12.14 -7.81
C ILE A 398 -7.83 -12.21 -9.03
N TYR A 399 -6.57 -11.82 -8.89
CA TYR A 399 -5.61 -11.89 -10.00
C TYR A 399 -5.22 -13.32 -10.36
N LEU A 400 -5.10 -14.24 -9.40
CA LEU A 400 -4.91 -15.66 -9.71
C LEU A 400 -6.02 -16.20 -10.62
N ASN A 401 -7.29 -15.94 -10.25
CA ASN A 401 -8.42 -16.36 -11.07
C ASN A 401 -8.42 -15.69 -12.46
N LYS A 402 -8.01 -14.42 -12.56
CA LYS A 402 -7.86 -13.72 -13.86
C LYS A 402 -6.71 -14.26 -14.72
N LEU A 403 -5.71 -14.86 -14.10
CA LEU A 403 -4.58 -15.52 -14.75
C LEU A 403 -4.84 -17.01 -15.02
N GLY A 404 -6.07 -17.49 -14.81
CA GLY A 404 -6.46 -18.88 -15.08
C GLY A 404 -6.14 -19.86 -13.95
N VAL A 405 -5.62 -19.40 -12.81
CA VAL A 405 -5.38 -20.25 -11.64
C VAL A 405 -6.60 -20.21 -10.72
N THR A 406 -7.47 -21.21 -10.83
CA THR A 406 -8.67 -21.32 -9.98
C THR A 406 -8.27 -21.37 -8.51
N THR A 407 -8.67 -20.34 -7.75
CA THR A 407 -8.27 -20.21 -6.34
C THR A 407 -9.44 -19.70 -5.52
N ARG A 408 -9.65 -20.34 -4.37
CA ARG A 408 -10.65 -19.96 -3.38
C ARG A 408 -9.97 -19.25 -2.19
N MET A 409 -10.57 -18.20 -1.65
CA MET A 409 -10.04 -17.45 -0.52
C MET A 409 -9.92 -18.31 0.73
N THR A 410 -10.94 -19.12 1.00
CA THR A 410 -11.01 -19.93 2.22
C THR A 410 -9.90 -20.99 2.28
N SER A 411 -9.42 -21.50 1.14
CA SER A 411 -8.30 -22.47 1.15
C SER A 411 -7.01 -21.82 1.64
N LEU A 412 -6.67 -20.62 1.15
CA LEU A 412 -5.52 -19.86 1.64
C LEU A 412 -5.68 -19.50 3.12
N VAL A 413 -6.84 -18.94 3.49
CA VAL A 413 -7.07 -18.49 4.88
C VAL A 413 -6.94 -19.65 5.87
N LYS A 414 -7.43 -20.86 5.56
CA LYS A 414 -7.29 -22.02 6.46
C LYS A 414 -5.84 -22.39 6.77
N THR A 415 -4.91 -22.22 5.82
CA THR A 415 -3.49 -22.54 6.03
C THR A 415 -2.79 -21.60 7.01
N LEU A 416 -3.34 -20.39 7.24
CA LEU A 416 -2.72 -19.39 8.12
C LEU A 416 -2.49 -19.89 9.55
N ALA A 417 -3.30 -20.84 10.03
CA ALA A 417 -3.18 -21.42 11.37
C ALA A 417 -2.21 -22.61 11.45
N THR A 418 -1.54 -22.96 10.33
CA THR A 418 -0.56 -24.05 10.21
C THR A 418 0.81 -23.47 9.85
N PRO A 419 1.66 -23.14 10.84
CA PRO A 419 2.86 -22.36 10.59
C PRO A 419 3.84 -22.94 9.57
N SER A 420 4.02 -24.27 9.55
CA SER A 420 4.88 -24.98 8.59
C SER A 420 4.50 -24.75 7.12
N GLN A 421 3.25 -24.36 6.84
CA GLN A 421 2.77 -24.05 5.49
C GLN A 421 2.92 -22.55 5.13
N THR A 422 3.34 -21.72 6.07
CA THR A 422 3.22 -20.25 5.95
C THR A 422 4.52 -19.50 6.09
N ASP A 423 5.50 -20.05 6.82
CA ASP A 423 6.79 -19.43 7.05
C ASP A 423 7.87 -20.45 7.45
N SER A 424 9.13 -20.04 7.35
CA SER A 424 10.29 -20.93 7.57
C SER A 424 10.81 -20.96 9.01
N PHE A 425 10.23 -20.18 9.94
CA PHE A 425 10.83 -19.96 11.26
C PHE A 425 9.93 -20.33 12.44
N ARG A 426 8.66 -20.65 12.21
CA ARG A 426 7.76 -21.20 13.22
C ARG A 426 7.62 -22.70 12.98
N ARG A 427 7.95 -23.48 14.01
CA ARG A 427 7.65 -24.90 14.09
C ARG A 427 6.19 -25.10 14.53
#